data_AF-A0A1S4AXC0-F1
#
_entry.id   AF-A0A1S4AXC0-F1
#
_cell.length_a   1.000
_cell.length_b   1.000
_cell.length_c   1.000
_cell.angle_alpha   90.00
_cell.angle_beta   90.00
_cell.angle_gamma   90.00
#
_symmetry.space_group_name_H-M   'P 1'
#
loop_
_entity.id
_entity.type
_entity.pdbx_description
1 polymer ?
#
loop_
_entity_poly.entity_id
_entity_poly.type
_entity_poly.pdbx_seq_one_letter_code
_entity_poly.pdbx_strand_id
1 'polypeptide(L)'
;MWLKVKDKFEVCSRLREHRFQAFVISIMQRLFRAWKARLSILYSKYSTNKERLSHQPEDVELEDWKYLIQYFGSPEFKRNPITGELDTPDKVWEIQHTRKDDRGKLAWLDSQSQQIHGQLQEVVVQQQSEEIEHPMTRDEILSSVVSERTGYVHGKGYGKKPRKRVTFSRKT
;
A
#
# COMPACT_ATOMS: atom_id res chain seq x y z
N MET A 1 -10.20 18.04 -16.26
CA MET A 1 -10.11 16.77 -17.03
C MET A 1 -10.87 16.87 -18.35
N TRP A 2 -12.17 17.21 -18.33
CA TRP A 2 -12.98 17.47 -19.54
C TRP A 2 -12.33 18.46 -20.54
N LEU A 3 -11.87 19.62 -20.07
CA LEU A 3 -11.24 20.64 -20.94
C LEU A 3 -10.01 20.14 -21.72
N LYS A 4 -9.32 19.09 -21.25
CA LYS A 4 -8.15 18.51 -21.93
C LYS A 4 -8.52 17.55 -23.06
N VAL A 5 -9.78 17.09 -23.11
CA VAL A 5 -10.22 16.06 -24.05
C VAL A 5 -11.45 16.46 -24.86
N LYS A 6 -12.10 17.59 -24.53
CA LYS A 6 -13.33 18.04 -25.21
C LYS A 6 -13.16 18.11 -26.73
N ASP A 7 -12.00 18.57 -27.20
CA ASP A 7 -11.71 18.76 -28.63
C ASP A 7 -11.46 17.43 -29.36
N LYS A 8 -11.41 16.30 -28.64
CA LYS A 8 -11.31 14.95 -29.20
C LYS A 8 -12.67 14.32 -29.49
N PHE A 9 -13.78 15.00 -29.18
CA PHE A 9 -15.13 14.48 -29.34
C PHE A 9 -15.99 15.45 -30.15
N GLU A 10 -16.65 14.94 -31.19
CA GLU A 10 -17.71 15.66 -31.89
C GLU A 10 -19.01 15.57 -31.08
N VAL A 11 -19.33 16.62 -30.33
CA VAL A 11 -20.58 16.65 -29.55
C VAL A 11 -21.72 17.08 -30.48
N CYS A 12 -22.48 16.10 -30.97
CA CYS A 12 -23.66 16.36 -31.79
C CYS A 12 -24.68 17.19 -30.98
N SER A 13 -25.17 18.30 -31.53
CA SER A 13 -26.01 19.32 -30.86
C SER A 13 -27.30 18.79 -30.23
N ARG A 14 -27.73 17.56 -30.59
CA ARG A 14 -28.88 16.86 -30.01
C ARG A 14 -28.62 16.30 -28.60
N LEU A 15 -27.36 16.04 -28.25
CA LEU A 15 -26.98 15.62 -26.90
C LEU A 15 -26.76 16.85 -26.04
N ARG A 16 -27.42 16.89 -24.87
CA ARG A 16 -27.15 17.90 -23.84
C ARG A 16 -25.68 17.80 -23.44
N GLU A 17 -24.87 18.78 -23.85
CA GLU A 17 -23.41 18.80 -23.67
C GLU A 17 -22.98 18.46 -22.24
N HIS A 18 -23.70 18.98 -21.23
CA HIS A 18 -23.42 18.67 -19.82
C HIS A 18 -23.57 17.18 -19.46
N ARG A 19 -24.49 16.43 -20.09
CA ARG A 19 -24.66 14.99 -19.85
C ARG A 19 -23.50 14.20 -20.45
N PHE A 20 -23.06 14.60 -21.64
CA PHE A 20 -21.91 14.01 -22.30
C PHE A 20 -20.60 14.32 -21.54
N GLN A 21 -20.42 15.56 -21.10
CA GLN A 21 -19.33 15.96 -20.22
C GLN A 21 -19.31 15.12 -18.93
N ALA A 22 -20.44 14.98 -18.24
CA ALA A 22 -20.52 14.18 -17.01
C ALA A 22 -20.17 12.70 -17.26
N PHE A 23 -20.64 12.13 -18.37
CA PHE A 23 -20.30 10.79 -18.79
C PHE A 23 -18.79 10.61 -19.03
N VAL A 24 -18.19 11.49 -19.83
CA VAL A 24 -16.74 11.44 -20.12
C VAL A 24 -15.92 11.59 -18.85
N ILE A 25 -16.27 12.55 -17.97
CA ILE A 25 -15.60 12.72 -16.67
C ILE A 25 -15.69 11.42 -15.85
N SER A 26 -16.86 10.80 -15.77
CA SER A 26 -17.06 9.56 -15.01
C SER A 26 -16.19 8.42 -15.54
N ILE A 27 -16.15 8.22 -16.87
CA ILE A 27 -15.32 7.20 -17.50
C ILE A 27 -13.83 7.47 -17.26
N MET A 28 -13.37 8.70 -17.49
CA MET A 28 -11.96 9.05 -17.30
C MET A 28 -11.52 8.90 -15.84
N GLN A 29 -12.36 9.31 -14.88
CA GLN A 29 -12.08 9.11 -13.45
C GLN A 29 -11.99 7.62 -13.11
N ARG A 30 -12.88 6.78 -13.64
CA ARG A 30 -12.84 5.33 -13.44
C ARG A 30 -11.55 4.72 -14.00
N LEU A 31 -11.18 5.07 -15.24
CA LEU A 31 -9.95 4.60 -15.88
C LEU A 31 -8.71 5.06 -15.11
N PHE A 32 -8.68 6.32 -14.68
CA PHE A 32 -7.57 6.86 -13.89
C PHE A 32 -7.44 6.17 -12.54
N ARG A 33 -8.55 5.90 -11.84
CA ARG A 33 -8.55 5.13 -10.58
C ARG A 33 -8.00 3.71 -10.79
N ALA A 34 -8.44 3.02 -11.84
CA ALA A 34 -7.95 1.68 -12.16
C ALA A 34 -6.46 1.66 -12.52
N TRP A 35 -6.02 2.61 -13.35
CA TRP A 35 -4.61 2.81 -13.70
C TRP A 35 -3.75 3.06 -12.46
N LYS A 36 -4.16 4.02 -11.60
CA LYS A 36 -3.45 4.34 -10.36
C LYS A 36 -3.41 3.14 -9.39
N ALA A 37 -4.49 2.38 -9.28
CA ALA A 37 -4.54 1.18 -8.43
C ALA A 37 -3.53 0.12 -8.89
N ARG A 38 -3.47 -0.18 -10.20
CA ARG A 38 -2.48 -1.09 -10.78
C ARG A 38 -1.04 -0.64 -10.45
N LEU A 39 -0.75 0.65 -10.61
CA LEU A 39 0.59 1.19 -10.33
C LEU A 39 0.94 1.15 -8.84
N SER A 40 -0.02 1.41 -7.96
CA SER A 40 0.17 1.28 -6.51
C SER A 40 0.43 -0.17 -6.08
N ILE A 41 -0.24 -1.14 -6.71
CA ILE A 41 0.05 -2.57 -6.53
C ILE A 41 1.49 -2.89 -6.97
N LEU A 42 1.91 -2.43 -8.16
CA LEU A 42 3.26 -2.65 -8.64
C LEU A 42 4.32 -2.02 -7.72
N TYR A 43 4.08 -0.78 -7.28
CA TYR A 43 4.91 -0.09 -6.30
C TYR A 43 5.09 -0.90 -5.01
N SER A 44 4.02 -1.56 -4.55
CA SER A 44 4.00 -2.34 -3.30
C SER A 44 4.70 -3.70 -3.41
N LYS A 45 4.97 -4.19 -4.63
CA LYS A 45 5.68 -5.47 -4.84
C LYS A 45 7.17 -5.41 -4.48
N TYR A 46 7.78 -4.24 -4.55
CA TYR A 46 9.23 -4.09 -4.43
C TYR A 46 9.67 -3.48 -3.11
N SER A 47 10.96 -3.70 -2.83
CA SER A 47 11.84 -3.45 -1.67
C SER A 47 12.55 -2.12 -1.53
N THR A 48 12.87 -1.52 -2.66
CA THR A 48 13.61 -0.26 -2.67
C THR A 48 13.12 0.60 -3.82
N ASN A 49 13.39 1.90 -3.76
CA ASN A 49 13.12 2.77 -4.91
C ASN A 49 13.97 2.36 -6.12
N LYS A 50 15.18 1.82 -5.89
CA LYS A 50 16.03 1.29 -6.96
C LYS A 50 15.37 0.12 -7.69
N GLU A 51 14.82 -0.85 -6.96
CA GLU A 51 14.08 -1.97 -7.55
C GLU A 51 12.80 -1.51 -8.25
N ARG A 52 12.06 -0.57 -7.66
CA ARG A 52 10.86 0.00 -8.31
C ARG A 52 11.21 0.66 -9.64
N LEU A 53 12.30 1.42 -9.69
CA LEU A 53 12.77 2.08 -10.91
C LEU A 53 13.18 1.08 -11.99
N SER A 54 13.78 -0.06 -11.63
CA SER A 54 14.08 -1.12 -12.61
C SER A 54 12.84 -1.87 -13.11
N HIS A 55 11.69 -1.72 -12.44
CA HIS A 55 10.42 -2.33 -12.82
C HIS A 55 9.39 -1.27 -13.26
N GLN A 56 9.85 -0.30 -14.05
CA GLN A 56 8.99 0.69 -14.70
C GLN A 56 7.98 -0.01 -15.63
N PRO A 57 6.68 0.34 -15.57
CA PRO A 57 5.70 -0.06 -16.59
C PRO A 57 6.01 0.57 -17.95
N GLU A 58 5.83 -0.21 -19.02
CA GLU A 58 6.00 0.27 -20.40
C GLU A 58 5.08 1.46 -20.74
N ASP A 59 3.89 1.50 -20.15
CA ASP A 59 2.87 2.53 -20.38
C ASP A 59 3.05 3.81 -19.54
N VAL A 60 4.19 3.96 -18.86
CA VAL A 60 4.48 5.10 -17.97
C VAL A 60 5.87 5.63 -18.26
N GLU A 61 5.97 6.92 -18.57
CA GLU A 61 7.26 7.60 -18.76
C GLU A 61 8.13 7.53 -17.49
N LEU A 62 9.46 7.52 -17.67
CA LEU A 62 10.37 7.32 -16.54
C LEU A 62 10.23 8.42 -15.49
N GLU A 63 10.00 9.67 -15.92
CA GLU A 63 9.94 10.81 -15.00
C GLU A 63 8.62 10.81 -14.22
N ASP A 64 7.53 10.39 -14.87
CA ASP A 64 6.25 10.14 -14.21
C ASP A 64 6.37 8.97 -13.22
N TRP A 65 7.11 7.91 -13.56
CA TRP A 65 7.31 6.80 -12.64
C TRP A 65 8.13 7.20 -11.41
N LYS A 66 9.19 7.99 -11.57
CA LYS A 66 9.94 8.59 -10.45
C LYS A 66 9.03 9.40 -9.54
N TYR A 67 8.19 10.27 -10.12
CA TYR A 67 7.21 11.05 -9.37
C TYR A 67 6.23 10.16 -8.61
N LEU A 68 5.69 9.12 -9.25
CA LEU A 68 4.74 8.19 -8.64
C LEU A 68 5.36 7.40 -7.49
N ILE A 69 6.62 6.97 -7.62
CA ILE A 69 7.35 6.31 -6.53
C ILE A 69 7.46 7.23 -5.31
N GLN A 70 7.79 8.50 -5.53
CA GLN A 70 7.85 9.49 -4.45
C GLN A 70 6.46 9.74 -3.85
N TYR A 71 5.45 9.91 -4.69
CA TYR A 71 4.06 10.15 -4.30
C TYR A 71 3.49 8.99 -3.47
N PHE A 72 3.63 7.73 -3.92
CA PHE A 72 3.16 6.56 -3.18
C PHE A 72 3.93 6.33 -1.86
N GLY A 73 5.15 6.84 -1.78
CA GLY A 73 5.96 6.83 -0.56
C GLY A 73 5.67 7.96 0.40
N SER A 74 4.90 8.97 0.00
CA SER A 74 4.66 10.16 0.81
C SER A 74 3.74 9.85 2.00
N PRO A 75 3.89 10.58 3.12
CA PRO A 75 2.94 10.49 4.23
C PRO A 75 1.52 10.83 3.80
N GLU A 76 1.36 11.79 2.89
CA GLU A 76 0.06 12.20 2.35
C GLU A 76 -0.69 11.05 1.69
N PHE A 77 -0.01 10.22 0.91
CA PHE A 77 -0.62 9.05 0.28
C PHE A 77 -0.94 7.93 1.27
N LYS A 78 -0.21 7.84 2.37
CA LYS A 78 -0.34 6.78 3.39
C LYS A 78 -1.32 7.11 4.50
N ARG A 79 -1.72 8.37 4.64
CA ARG A 79 -2.65 8.80 5.67
C ARG A 79 -4.03 8.24 5.40
N ASN A 80 -4.70 7.87 6.48
CA ASN A 80 -6.07 7.46 6.44
C ASN A 80 -6.93 8.67 6.01
N PRO A 81 -7.77 8.54 4.97
CA PRO A 81 -8.54 9.67 4.45
C PRO A 81 -9.63 10.17 5.41
N ILE A 82 -9.98 9.38 6.43
CA ILE A 82 -10.99 9.74 7.44
C ILE A 82 -10.34 10.45 8.63
N THR A 83 -9.27 9.89 9.18
CA THR A 83 -8.63 10.44 10.38
C THR A 83 -7.53 11.46 10.07
N GLY A 84 -6.97 11.45 8.85
CA GLY A 84 -5.83 12.29 8.47
C GLY A 84 -4.50 11.85 9.09
N GLU A 85 -4.50 10.81 9.92
CA GLU A 85 -3.33 10.27 10.62
C GLU A 85 -2.75 9.05 9.87
N LEU A 86 -1.51 8.69 10.18
CA LEU A 86 -0.91 7.46 9.69
C LEU A 86 -1.46 6.29 10.50
N ASP A 87 -2.07 5.32 9.83
CA ASP A 87 -2.53 4.09 10.49
C ASP A 87 -1.33 3.37 11.13
N THR A 88 -1.59 2.73 12.27
CA THR A 88 -0.60 1.90 12.95
C THR A 88 -0.21 0.70 12.07
N PRO A 89 1.03 0.18 12.16
CA PRO A 89 1.50 -0.85 11.23
C PRO A 89 0.67 -2.13 11.26
N ASP A 90 0.13 -2.50 12.42
CA ASP A 90 -0.83 -3.59 12.61
C ASP A 90 -2.15 -3.35 11.87
N LYS A 91 -2.65 -2.11 11.87
CA LYS A 91 -3.88 -1.73 11.17
C LYS A 91 -3.68 -1.71 9.66
N VAL A 92 -2.53 -1.19 9.23
CA VAL A 92 -2.12 -1.25 7.84
C VAL A 92 -2.05 -2.70 7.35
N TRP A 93 -1.45 -3.60 8.13
CA TRP A 93 -1.40 -5.03 7.78
C TRP A 93 -2.79 -5.63 7.57
N GLU A 94 -3.72 -5.36 8.49
CA GLU A 94 -5.11 -5.81 8.39
C GLU A 94 -5.76 -5.28 7.10
N ILE A 95 -5.65 -3.98 6.82
CA ILE A 95 -6.24 -3.35 5.62
C ILE A 95 -5.69 -3.99 4.34
N GLN A 96 -4.39 -4.31 4.29
CA GLN A 96 -3.76 -4.86 3.10
C GLN A 96 -4.10 -6.33 2.85
N HIS A 97 -4.34 -7.10 3.91
CA HIS A 97 -4.53 -8.55 3.82
C HIS A 97 -5.97 -8.99 4.15
N THR A 98 -6.90 -8.04 4.16
CA THR A 98 -8.33 -8.31 4.24
C THR A 98 -9.07 -7.70 3.07
N ARG A 99 -10.19 -8.31 2.70
CA ARG A 99 -11.17 -7.78 1.74
C ARG A 99 -12.55 -7.87 2.36
N LYS A 100 -13.48 -7.04 1.88
CA LYS A 100 -14.90 -7.22 2.20
C LYS A 100 -15.47 -8.34 1.34
N ASP A 101 -16.14 -9.30 1.97
CA ASP A 101 -16.92 -10.33 1.29
C ASP A 101 -18.21 -9.75 0.70
N ASP A 102 -19.00 -10.59 0.03
CA ASP A 102 -20.30 -10.27 -0.55
C ASP A 102 -21.32 -9.77 0.48
N ARG A 103 -21.11 -10.08 1.76
CA ARG A 103 -21.93 -9.64 2.91
C ARG A 103 -21.36 -8.40 3.60
N GLY A 104 -20.26 -7.85 3.09
CA GLY A 104 -19.57 -6.68 3.65
C GLY A 104 -18.73 -6.99 4.90
N LYS A 105 -18.56 -8.25 5.29
CA LYS A 105 -17.68 -8.66 6.39
C LYS A 105 -16.23 -8.73 5.93
N LEU A 106 -15.31 -8.45 6.84
CA LEU A 106 -13.88 -8.59 6.55
C LEU A 106 -13.50 -10.08 6.50
N ALA A 107 -12.86 -10.47 5.41
CA ALA A 107 -12.30 -11.78 5.18
C ALA A 107 -10.82 -11.65 4.81
N TRP A 108 -9.97 -12.50 5.41
CA TRP A 108 -8.53 -12.54 5.10
C TRP A 108 -8.28 -13.05 3.68
N LEU A 109 -7.25 -12.51 3.03
CA LEU A 109 -6.83 -12.96 1.70
C LEU A 109 -6.27 -14.39 1.73
N ASP A 110 -5.61 -14.77 2.82
CA ASP A 110 -4.99 -16.07 3.04
C ASP A 110 -4.81 -16.36 4.55
N SER A 111 -4.65 -17.64 4.89
CA SER A 111 -4.52 -18.10 6.28
C SER A 111 -3.22 -17.63 6.96
N GLN A 112 -2.15 -17.43 6.18
CA GLN A 112 -0.87 -16.96 6.72
C GLN A 112 -0.99 -15.51 7.21
N SER A 113 -1.67 -14.66 6.45
CA SER A 113 -1.92 -13.27 6.81
C SER A 113 -2.75 -13.14 8.09
N GLN A 114 -3.74 -14.02 8.27
CA GLN A 114 -4.52 -14.11 9.50
C GLN A 114 -3.66 -14.52 10.70
N GLN A 115 -2.79 -15.53 10.53
CA GLN A 115 -1.88 -15.98 11.59
C GLN A 115 -0.90 -14.88 12.00
N ILE A 116 -0.29 -14.19 11.02
CA ILE A 116 0.62 -13.07 11.26
C ILE A 116 -0.10 -11.96 12.04
N HIS A 117 -1.34 -11.64 11.68
CA HIS A 117 -2.11 -10.63 12.41
C HIS A 117 -2.37 -11.02 13.87
N GLY A 118 -2.70 -12.28 14.14
CA GLY A 118 -2.85 -12.78 15.51
C GLY A 118 -1.56 -12.63 16.34
N GLN A 119 -0.41 -12.97 15.75
CA GLN A 119 0.90 -12.80 16.39
C GLN A 119 1.22 -11.31 16.65
N LEU A 120 0.86 -10.41 15.74
CA LEU A 120 1.02 -8.97 15.95
C LEU A 120 0.21 -8.48 17.15
N GLN A 121 -1.06 -8.89 17.24
CA GLN A 121 -1.91 -8.51 18.37
C GLN A 121 -1.37 -9.04 19.69
N GLU A 122 -0.91 -10.29 19.72
CA GLU A 122 -0.33 -10.91 20.91
C GLU A 122 0.89 -10.12 21.42
N VAL A 123 1.85 -9.82 20.54
CA VAL A 123 3.04 -9.05 20.92
C VAL A 123 2.66 -7.61 21.34
N VAL A 124 1.69 -6.98 20.67
CA VAL A 124 1.19 -5.65 21.09
C VAL A 124 0.62 -5.69 22.51
N VAL A 125 -0.16 -6.72 22.86
CA VAL A 125 -0.72 -6.88 24.21
C VAL A 125 0.39 -7.15 25.23
N GLN A 126 1.35 -8.01 24.91
CA GLN A 126 2.51 -8.29 25.77
C GLN A 126 3.33 -7.02 26.04
N GLN A 127 3.54 -6.17 25.03
CA GLN A 127 4.31 -4.93 25.16
C GLN A 127 3.58 -3.82 25.92
N GLN A 128 2.29 -4.01 26.23
CA GLN A 128 1.49 -3.09 27.04
C GLN A 128 1.39 -3.50 28.50
N SER A 129 2.02 -4.61 28.91
CA SER A 129 2.10 -4.99 30.33
C SER A 129 3.06 -4.06 31.09
N GLU A 130 2.75 -3.79 32.36
CA GLU A 130 3.48 -2.85 33.23
C GLU A 130 4.92 -3.30 33.56
N GLU A 131 5.32 -4.52 33.16
CA GLU A 131 6.59 -5.15 33.51
C GLU A 131 7.77 -4.80 32.59
N ILE A 132 7.53 -4.10 31.47
CA ILE A 132 8.56 -3.85 30.46
C ILE A 132 9.06 -2.41 30.55
N GLU A 133 10.29 -2.22 31.04
CA GLU A 133 10.92 -0.88 31.15
C GLU A 133 11.09 -0.18 29.79
N HIS A 134 11.22 -0.94 28.69
CA HIS A 134 11.46 -0.43 27.34
C HIS A 134 10.57 -1.14 26.32
N PRO A 135 9.29 -0.75 26.21
CA PRO A 135 8.36 -1.39 25.29
C PRO A 135 8.77 -1.14 23.84
N MET A 136 8.72 -2.20 23.03
CA MET A 136 8.98 -2.12 21.60
C MET A 136 7.97 -1.20 20.92
N THR A 137 8.45 -0.36 20.01
CA THR A 137 7.58 0.41 19.12
C THR A 137 6.79 -0.53 18.20
N ARG A 138 5.63 -0.09 17.70
CA ARG A 138 4.82 -0.94 16.81
C ARG A 138 5.54 -1.35 15.52
N ASP A 139 6.57 -0.61 15.09
CA ASP A 139 7.44 -0.99 13.96
C ASP A 139 8.40 -2.12 14.28
N GLU A 140 8.94 -2.11 15.49
CA GLU A 140 9.81 -3.18 15.99
C GLU A 140 9.01 -4.45 16.20
N ILE A 141 7.77 -4.33 16.70
CA ILE A 141 6.82 -5.44 16.81
C ILE A 141 6.53 -6.05 15.42
N LEU A 142 6.21 -5.20 14.43
CA LEU A 142 5.94 -5.67 13.07
C LEU A 142 7.16 -6.37 12.46
N SER A 143 8.34 -5.77 12.61
CA SER A 143 9.59 -6.33 12.09
C SER A 143 9.97 -7.64 12.79
N SER A 144 9.62 -7.81 14.06
CA SER A 144 9.83 -9.05 14.82
C SER A 144 8.92 -10.18 14.33
N VAL A 145 7.61 -9.92 14.24
CA VAL A 145 6.59 -10.93 13.90
C VAL A 145 6.61 -11.34 12.44
N VAL A 146 6.69 -10.36 11.54
CA VAL A 146 6.75 -10.61 10.09
C VAL A 146 8.16 -11.11 9.70
N SER A 147 9.10 -11.12 10.65
CA SER A 147 10.57 -11.15 10.47
C SER A 147 11.08 -9.95 9.68
N GLU A 148 12.40 -9.70 9.67
CA GLU A 148 13.05 -8.74 8.76
C GLU A 148 12.87 -9.22 7.31
N ARG A 149 11.64 -9.08 6.78
CA ARG A 149 11.40 -9.17 5.36
C ARG A 149 12.04 -7.95 4.72
N THR A 150 12.89 -8.19 3.74
CA THR A 150 13.21 -7.18 2.74
C THR A 150 11.88 -6.81 2.07
N GLY A 151 11.29 -5.67 2.43
CA GLY A 151 9.86 -5.46 2.20
C GLY A 151 9.39 -4.03 2.40
N TYR A 152 8.46 -3.57 1.55
CA TYR A 152 7.68 -2.36 1.83
C TYR A 152 6.55 -2.67 2.79
N VAL A 153 6.43 -1.85 3.83
CA VAL A 153 5.26 -1.84 4.70
C VAL A 153 4.51 -0.53 4.46
N HIS A 154 3.24 -0.63 4.07
CA HIS A 154 2.39 0.55 3.88
C HIS A 154 2.27 1.32 5.21
N GLY A 155 2.16 2.66 5.17
CA GLY A 155 2.29 3.48 6.38
C GLY A 155 3.72 3.67 6.91
N LYS A 156 4.64 2.72 6.72
CA LYS A 156 5.97 2.72 7.39
C LYS A 156 7.19 2.89 6.49
N GLY A 157 7.06 2.61 5.21
CA GLY A 157 8.22 2.67 4.32
C GLY A 157 8.97 1.34 4.29
N TYR A 158 10.28 1.38 4.06
CA TYR A 158 11.10 0.19 3.84
C TYR A 158 11.94 -0.18 5.05
N GLY A 159 11.96 -1.47 5.41
CA GLY A 159 12.76 -2.03 6.49
C GLY A 159 14.19 -2.43 6.10
N LYS A 160 15.08 -2.57 7.10
CA LYS A 160 16.50 -2.96 6.92
C LYS A 160 16.64 -4.43 6.50
N LYS A 161 17.72 -4.73 5.77
CA LYS A 161 18.12 -6.11 5.44
C LYS A 161 18.55 -6.85 6.70
N PRO A 162 18.15 -8.12 6.86
CA PRO A 162 18.58 -8.91 8.00
C PRO A 162 20.09 -9.11 8.04
N ARG A 163 20.66 -9.01 9.24
CA ARG A 163 22.04 -9.44 9.49
C ARG A 163 22.08 -10.96 9.27
N LYS A 164 23.00 -11.41 8.41
CA LYS A 164 23.25 -12.84 8.19
C LYS A 164 23.46 -13.52 9.54
N ARG A 165 22.57 -14.46 9.88
CA ARG A 165 22.73 -15.32 11.06
C ARG A 165 23.97 -16.17 10.81
N VAL A 166 25.05 -15.91 11.55
CA VAL A 166 26.23 -16.79 11.57
C VAL A 166 25.79 -18.05 12.29
N THR A 167 25.47 -19.10 11.54
CA THR A 167 25.26 -20.43 12.11
C THR A 167 26.60 -20.93 12.63
N PHE A 168 26.76 -20.95 13.96
CA PHE A 168 27.81 -21.77 14.57
C PHE A 168 27.45 -23.24 14.32
N SER A 169 28.13 -23.86 13.35
CA SER A 169 28.14 -25.32 13.25
C SER A 169 28.73 -25.88 14.54
N ARG A 170 27.94 -26.65 15.29
CA ARG A 170 28.47 -27.55 16.31
C ARG A 170 29.34 -28.57 15.60
N LYS A 171 30.65 -28.51 15.83
CA LYS A 171 31.54 -29.64 15.57
C LYS A 171 31.15 -30.75 16.55
N THR A 172 30.70 -31.88 16.01
CA THR A 172 30.83 -33.20 16.65
C THR A 172 32.27 -33.68 16.51
#